data_AF-A0ABD4ZBW3-F1
#
_entry.id   AF-A0ABD4ZBW3-F1
#
_cell.length_a   1.000
_cell.length_b   1.000
_cell.length_c   1.000
_cell.angle_alpha   90.00
_cell.angle_beta   90.00
_cell.angle_gamma   90.00
#
_symmetry.space_group_name_H-M   'P 1'
#
loop_
_entity.id
_entity.type
_entity.pdbx_description
1 polymer ?
#
loop_
_entity_poly.entity_id
_entity_poly.type
_entity_poly.pdbx_seq_one_letter_code
_entity_poly.pdbx_strand_id
1 'polypeptide(L)'
;MMNKKAIAAFAAGATLLAGFAMATPAFAADGGANTQSQEVKKSKADLKKELDAARTAYEAASKAATDADAKATAAADALKAVGNKPADAADQSVKIEEDNGHLKVTTTDAAKVKEKEAAEKYVNAYNADVDAKAAKTAAEQDKNVKATAYLAAEQAYAKAPEPKAAPSDDQKKAKAVEAVKTAKLHLDDAFAAYTKDYAEYEKAKATLAGKVAAQEAAQKALKAAQDALEAYKVSAKDDSALAQRLADAVARAQAKVDFAVAETAKATKDYDEAKAKAVASTAKYNAALTKYKAAYNDAVRLGVNPAVLPAVVTSDPLAPNFEDVPGATKAMKDAA
;
A
#
# COMPACT_ATOMS: atom_id res chain seq x y z
N MET A 1 -37.74 16.48 13.66
CA MET A 1 -36.80 17.55 13.27
C MET A 1 -36.65 18.51 14.45
N MET A 2 -35.56 18.41 15.21
CA MET A 2 -35.28 19.34 16.31
C MET A 2 -34.44 20.53 15.82
N ASN A 3 -34.76 21.69 16.37
CA ASN A 3 -34.56 23.02 15.81
C ASN A 3 -33.06 23.43 15.79
N LYS A 4 -32.50 23.65 14.60
CA LYS A 4 -31.06 23.91 14.33
C LYS A 4 -30.52 25.25 14.88
N LYS A 5 -31.34 26.08 15.52
CA LYS A 5 -30.98 27.46 15.90
C LYS A 5 -30.45 27.64 17.33
N ALA A 6 -30.46 26.61 18.18
CA ALA A 6 -29.89 26.70 19.54
C ALA A 6 -28.38 26.40 19.61
N ILE A 7 -27.74 25.98 18.51
CA ILE A 7 -26.41 25.37 18.52
C ILE A 7 -25.26 26.39 18.37
N ALA A 8 -25.53 27.63 17.94
CA ALA A 8 -24.47 28.59 17.62
C ALA A 8 -23.87 29.34 18.84
N ALA A 9 -24.51 29.31 20.02
CA ALA A 9 -24.06 30.08 21.18
C ALA A 9 -23.19 29.29 22.19
N PHE A 10 -23.04 27.97 22.04
CA PHE A 10 -22.34 27.13 23.03
C PHE A 10 -20.84 26.90 22.69
N ALA A 11 -20.38 27.31 21.50
CA ALA A 11 -19.01 27.09 21.05
C ALA A 11 -17.99 28.15 21.53
N ALA A 12 -18.44 29.27 22.14
CA ALA A 12 -17.57 30.36 22.57
C ALA A 12 -17.23 30.37 24.08
N GLY A 13 -17.73 29.41 24.86
CA GLY A 13 -17.54 29.36 26.32
C GLY A 13 -16.59 28.27 26.86
N ALA A 14 -16.08 27.37 26.01
CA ALA A 14 -15.32 26.19 26.44
C ALA A 14 -13.78 26.36 26.43
N THR A 15 -13.27 27.58 26.24
CA THR A 15 -11.83 27.90 26.22
C THR A 15 -11.31 28.44 27.55
N LEU A 16 -11.73 27.87 28.69
CA LEU A 16 -11.11 28.21 29.98
C LEU A 16 -11.02 27.05 30.99
N LEU A 17 -10.79 25.82 30.53
CA LEU A 17 -10.36 24.75 31.44
C LEU A 17 -9.47 23.70 30.74
N ALA A 18 -8.58 24.15 29.85
CA ALA A 18 -7.46 23.35 29.38
C ALA A 18 -6.39 23.31 30.48
N GLY A 19 -6.56 22.43 31.45
CA GLY A 19 -5.67 22.39 32.61
C GLY A 19 -5.80 21.15 33.48
N PHE A 20 -6.14 19.97 32.93
CA PHE A 20 -5.84 18.71 33.62
C PHE A 20 -5.34 17.67 32.64
N ALA A 21 -4.08 17.30 32.86
CA ALA A 21 -3.34 16.27 32.18
C ALA A 21 -4.05 14.92 32.29
N MET A 22 -4.28 14.27 31.14
CA MET A 22 -4.52 12.84 31.05
C MET A 22 -3.42 12.25 30.19
N ALA A 23 -2.39 11.76 30.88
CA ALA A 23 -1.40 10.86 30.30
C ALA A 23 -2.10 9.58 29.83
N THR A 24 -1.87 9.20 28.57
CA THR A 24 -2.10 7.83 28.07
C THR A 24 -0.85 7.37 27.31
N PRO A 25 -0.52 6.07 27.39
CA PRO A 25 0.86 5.59 27.33
C PRO A 25 1.44 5.50 25.91
N ALA A 26 2.75 5.70 25.85
CA ALA A 26 3.60 5.43 24.69
C ALA A 26 3.59 3.94 24.32
N PHE A 27 3.32 3.64 23.06
CA PHE A 27 3.82 2.44 22.39
C PHE A 27 4.74 2.89 21.26
N ALA A 28 6.02 2.57 21.41
CA ALA A 28 7.07 2.77 20.40
C ALA A 28 7.69 1.40 20.07
N ALA A 29 7.68 1.04 18.79
CA ALA A 29 8.62 0.17 18.07
C ALA A 29 8.18 0.19 16.58
N ASP A 30 8.73 1.06 15.74
CA ASP A 30 9.95 0.87 14.90
C ASP A 30 9.69 -0.08 13.70
N GLY A 31 9.80 0.28 12.42
CA GLY A 31 10.22 1.51 11.76
C GLY A 31 9.88 1.47 10.26
N GLY A 32 10.11 2.57 9.54
CA GLY A 32 10.24 2.59 8.07
C GLY A 32 9.08 3.14 7.24
N ALA A 33 9.06 4.46 7.06
CA ALA A 33 8.63 5.21 5.86
C ALA A 33 7.23 4.93 5.24
N ASN A 34 6.25 5.78 5.53
CA ASN A 34 5.66 6.69 4.53
C ASN A 34 4.82 7.79 5.21
N THR A 35 5.27 9.04 5.11
CA THR A 35 4.57 10.24 5.57
C THR A 35 3.52 10.67 4.56
N GLN A 36 2.39 9.96 4.55
CA GLN A 36 1.08 10.51 4.16
C GLN A 36 0.07 10.01 5.19
N SER A 37 -0.58 10.94 5.87
CA SER A 37 -1.56 10.78 6.95
C SER A 37 -2.31 9.45 6.95
N GLN A 38 -1.80 8.46 7.70
CA GLN A 38 -2.61 7.37 8.21
C GLN A 38 -3.40 7.87 9.42
N GLU A 39 -4.39 8.73 9.18
CA GLU A 39 -5.60 8.61 10.00
C GLU A 39 -6.15 7.22 9.68
N VAL A 40 -6.01 6.28 10.61
CA VAL A 40 -6.68 4.99 10.52
C VAL A 40 -8.17 5.29 10.36
N LYS A 41 -8.67 5.23 9.11
CA LYS A 41 -10.09 5.39 8.82
C LYS A 41 -10.81 4.24 9.52
N LYS A 42 -11.35 4.52 10.71
CA LYS A 42 -12.13 3.55 11.49
C LYS A 42 -13.24 2.98 10.60
N SER A 43 -13.46 1.67 10.68
CA SER A 43 -14.54 1.05 9.90
C SER A 43 -15.89 1.56 10.39
N LYS A 44 -16.93 1.51 9.54
CA LYS A 44 -18.29 1.87 9.95
C LYS A 44 -18.79 1.00 11.12
N ALA A 45 -18.27 -0.23 11.26
CA ALA A 45 -18.56 -1.10 12.39
C ALA A 45 -17.90 -0.62 13.69
N ASP A 46 -16.66 -0.13 13.63
CA ASP A 46 -15.98 0.43 14.81
C ASP A 46 -16.60 1.75 15.24
N LEU A 47 -16.96 2.61 14.28
CA LEU A 47 -17.72 3.83 14.52
C LEU A 47 -19.09 3.55 15.14
N LYS A 48 -19.74 2.43 14.79
CA LYS A 48 -21.00 2.00 15.44
C LYS A 48 -20.80 1.66 16.91
N LYS A 49 -19.73 0.93 17.25
CA LYS A 49 -19.40 0.61 18.65
C LYS A 49 -19.12 1.87 19.46
N GLU A 50 -18.39 2.82 18.88
CA GLU A 50 -18.11 4.11 19.52
C GLU A 50 -19.38 4.95 19.73
N LEU A 51 -20.28 4.95 18.75
CA LEU A 51 -21.59 5.59 18.87
C LEU A 51 -22.42 4.96 20.00
N ASP A 52 -22.46 3.63 20.10
CA ASP A 52 -23.20 2.92 21.14
C ASP A 52 -22.62 3.17 22.54
N ALA A 53 -21.29 3.20 22.66
CA ALA A 53 -20.60 3.52 23.91
C ALA A 53 -20.85 4.98 24.34
N ALA A 54 -20.75 5.94 23.40
CA ALA A 54 -21.02 7.34 23.66
C ALA A 54 -22.49 7.58 24.04
N ARG A 55 -23.42 6.86 23.41
CA ARG A 55 -24.85 6.88 23.77
C ARG A 55 -25.07 6.40 25.20
N THR A 56 -24.49 5.25 25.56
CA THR A 56 -24.63 4.68 26.91
C THR A 56 -24.08 5.63 27.97
N ALA A 57 -22.93 6.25 27.70
CA ALA A 57 -22.32 7.23 28.61
C ALA A 57 -23.19 8.50 28.76
N TYR A 58 -23.78 9.00 27.67
CA TYR A 58 -24.69 10.14 27.71
C TYR A 58 -25.99 9.82 28.48
N GLU A 59 -26.58 8.64 28.27
CA GLU A 59 -27.78 8.21 29.00
C GLU A 59 -27.52 8.10 30.51
N ALA A 60 -26.36 7.55 30.90
CA ALA A 60 -25.94 7.48 32.31
C ALA A 60 -25.74 8.87 32.94
N ALA A 61 -25.03 9.77 32.25
CA ALA A 61 -24.79 11.14 32.71
C ALA A 61 -26.11 11.94 32.81
N SER A 62 -27.03 11.74 31.87
CA SER A 62 -28.35 12.38 31.93
C SER A 62 -29.18 11.91 33.12
N LYS A 63 -29.10 10.61 33.48
CA LYS A 63 -29.72 10.09 34.69
C LYS A 63 -29.09 10.69 35.94
N ALA A 64 -27.76 10.73 36.02
CA ALA A 64 -27.03 11.31 37.15
C ALA A 64 -27.39 12.80 37.37
N ALA A 65 -27.51 13.59 36.29
CA ALA A 65 -27.95 14.97 36.36
C ALA A 65 -29.38 15.10 36.91
N THR A 66 -30.28 14.20 36.50
CA THR A 66 -31.67 14.17 37.00
C THR A 66 -31.71 13.81 38.49
N ASP A 67 -30.95 12.80 38.90
CA ASP A 67 -30.85 12.37 40.30
C ASP A 67 -30.23 13.49 41.18
N ALA A 68 -29.24 14.22 40.66
CA ALA A 68 -28.60 15.33 41.36
C ALA A 68 -29.53 16.55 41.49
N ASP A 69 -30.33 16.86 40.46
CA ASP A 69 -31.34 17.92 40.50
C ASP A 69 -32.43 17.62 41.54
N ALA A 70 -32.90 16.37 41.62
CA ALA A 70 -33.83 15.94 42.64
C ALA A 70 -33.26 16.08 44.06
N LYS A 71 -31.98 15.72 44.26
CA LYS A 71 -31.27 15.90 45.55
C LYS A 71 -31.09 17.37 45.92
N ALA A 72 -30.73 18.22 44.96
CA ALA A 72 -30.60 19.66 45.17
C ALA A 72 -31.94 20.29 45.56
N THR A 73 -33.03 19.86 44.91
CA THR A 73 -34.39 20.31 45.26
C THR A 73 -34.77 19.89 46.69
N ALA A 74 -34.54 18.63 47.05
CA ALA A 74 -34.82 18.12 48.39
C ALA A 74 -33.99 18.82 49.48
N ALA A 75 -32.70 19.08 49.22
CA ALA A 75 -31.84 19.79 50.16
C ALA A 75 -32.26 21.26 50.33
N ALA A 76 -32.64 21.94 49.24
CA ALA A 76 -33.16 23.29 49.29
C ALA A 76 -34.48 23.37 50.09
N ASP A 77 -35.37 22.40 49.90
CA ASP A 77 -36.64 22.35 50.65
C ASP A 77 -36.42 21.99 52.13
N ALA A 78 -35.45 21.12 52.45
CA ALA A 78 -35.04 20.85 53.82
C ALA A 78 -34.49 22.12 54.50
N LEU A 79 -33.65 22.90 53.82
CA LEU A 79 -33.15 24.17 54.34
C LEU A 79 -34.29 25.17 54.59
N LYS A 80 -35.23 25.31 53.65
CA LYS A 80 -36.43 26.15 53.83
C LYS A 80 -37.26 25.72 55.06
N ALA A 81 -37.39 24.41 55.29
CA ALA A 81 -38.14 23.87 56.43
C ALA A 81 -37.45 24.15 57.77
N VAL A 82 -36.11 24.29 57.80
CA VAL A 82 -35.38 24.71 59.00
C VAL A 82 -35.58 26.21 59.29
N GLY A 83 -35.81 27.03 58.26
CA GLY A 83 -36.11 28.45 58.39
C GLY A 83 -34.86 29.34 58.35
N ASN A 84 -34.98 30.54 58.92
CA ASN A 84 -33.90 31.53 58.88
C ASN A 84 -32.70 31.12 59.76
N LYS A 85 -31.51 31.60 59.38
CA LYS A 85 -30.28 31.44 60.18
C LYS A 85 -30.56 31.91 61.62
N PRO A 86 -30.35 31.08 62.64
CA PRO A 86 -30.42 31.51 64.03
C PRO A 86 -29.42 32.65 64.29
N ALA A 87 -29.81 33.62 65.11
CA ALA A 87 -28.86 34.61 65.59
C ALA A 87 -27.84 33.94 66.53
N ASP A 88 -26.61 34.47 66.55
CA ASP A 88 -25.63 34.05 67.55
C ASP A 88 -26.17 34.32 68.97
N ALA A 89 -25.75 33.51 69.95
CA ALA A 89 -26.13 33.75 71.33
C ALA A 89 -25.65 35.15 71.77
N ALA A 90 -26.46 35.85 72.57
CA ALA A 90 -26.15 37.24 72.98
C ALA A 90 -24.83 37.36 73.78
N ASP A 91 -24.44 36.29 74.47
CA ASP A 91 -23.19 36.12 75.21
C ASP A 91 -22.05 35.55 74.35
N GLN A 92 -22.28 35.37 73.05
CA GLN A 92 -21.35 34.79 72.07
C GLN A 92 -20.93 33.34 72.35
N SER A 93 -21.65 32.63 73.23
CA SER A 93 -21.34 31.26 73.62
C SER A 93 -21.67 30.18 72.58
N VAL A 94 -22.50 30.53 71.58
CA VAL A 94 -22.82 29.72 70.40
C VAL A 94 -22.76 30.64 69.17
N LYS A 95 -21.93 30.29 68.18
CA LYS A 95 -21.77 31.06 66.93
C LYS A 95 -21.86 30.16 65.70
N ILE A 96 -22.32 30.74 64.59
CA ILE A 96 -22.29 30.12 63.27
C ILE A 96 -21.27 30.85 62.38
N GLU A 97 -20.15 30.18 62.13
CA GLU A 97 -19.02 30.70 61.37
C GLU A 97 -18.97 30.09 59.97
N GLU A 98 -18.39 30.81 59.01
CA GLU A 98 -18.06 30.25 57.70
C GLU A 98 -16.78 29.41 57.76
N ASP A 99 -16.74 28.36 56.96
CA ASP A 99 -15.61 27.45 56.81
C ASP A 99 -15.58 26.92 55.36
N ASN A 100 -14.75 27.54 54.52
CA ASN A 100 -14.53 27.14 53.12
C ASN A 100 -15.81 26.93 52.28
N GLY A 101 -16.77 27.86 52.38
CA GLY A 101 -18.05 27.79 51.64
C GLY A 101 -19.13 26.97 52.35
N HIS A 102 -18.79 26.33 53.47
CA HIS A 102 -19.72 25.72 54.41
C HIS A 102 -19.88 26.58 55.67
N LEU A 103 -20.82 26.21 56.53
CA LEU A 103 -20.97 26.77 57.86
C LEU A 103 -20.53 25.74 58.91
N LYS A 104 -20.13 26.23 60.08
CA LYS A 104 -19.84 25.42 61.27
C LYS A 104 -20.42 26.07 62.53
N VAL A 105 -20.74 25.27 63.53
CA VAL A 105 -21.17 25.75 64.85
C VAL A 105 -19.99 25.69 65.81
N THR A 106 -19.69 26.80 66.48
CA THR A 106 -18.73 26.86 67.59
C THR A 106 -19.48 27.11 68.90
N THR A 107 -19.04 26.46 69.99
CA THR A 107 -19.65 26.61 71.31
C THR A 107 -18.60 26.68 72.42
N THR A 108 -18.77 27.58 73.38
CA THR A 108 -17.89 27.75 74.55
C THR A 108 -18.61 27.48 75.87
N ASP A 109 -19.92 27.24 75.86
CA ASP A 109 -20.75 26.93 77.03
C ASP A 109 -21.65 25.70 76.77
N ALA A 110 -21.38 24.62 77.49
CA ALA A 110 -22.11 23.35 77.35
C ALA A 110 -23.56 23.42 77.88
N ALA A 111 -23.95 24.45 78.63
CA ALA A 111 -25.30 24.61 79.14
C ALA A 111 -26.32 25.10 78.09
N LYS A 112 -25.84 25.61 76.94
CA LYS A 112 -26.65 26.20 75.85
C LYS A 112 -27.07 25.19 74.79
N VAL A 113 -27.60 24.05 75.24
CA VAL A 113 -27.90 22.88 74.40
C VAL A 113 -28.92 23.20 73.30
N LYS A 114 -29.98 23.97 73.61
CA LYS A 114 -31.06 24.27 72.64
C LYS A 114 -30.60 25.21 71.52
N GLU A 115 -29.82 26.23 71.88
CA GLU A 115 -29.24 27.18 70.92
C GLU A 115 -28.24 26.48 70.00
N LYS A 116 -27.43 25.58 70.57
CA LYS A 116 -26.51 24.73 69.81
C LYS A 116 -27.25 23.79 68.85
N GLU A 117 -28.28 23.08 69.31
CA GLU A 117 -29.08 22.16 68.48
C GLU A 117 -29.76 22.89 67.30
N ALA A 118 -30.30 24.09 67.54
CA ALA A 118 -30.91 24.89 66.49
C ALA A 118 -29.86 25.37 65.45
N ALA A 119 -28.69 25.81 65.91
CA ALA A 119 -27.58 26.18 65.04
C ALA A 119 -27.06 25.00 64.22
N GLU A 120 -26.87 23.83 64.84
CA GLU A 120 -26.39 22.61 64.16
C GLU A 120 -27.39 22.12 63.11
N LYS A 121 -28.69 22.19 63.41
CA LYS A 121 -29.74 21.83 62.46
C LYS A 121 -29.73 22.73 61.22
N TYR A 122 -29.55 24.05 61.40
CA TYR A 122 -29.44 24.99 60.29
C TYR A 122 -28.16 24.77 59.49
N VAL A 123 -27.01 24.65 60.16
CA VAL A 123 -25.71 24.43 59.51
C VAL A 123 -25.70 23.15 58.68
N ASN A 124 -26.23 22.05 59.21
CA ASN A 124 -26.30 20.77 58.49
C ASN A 124 -27.18 20.87 57.24
N ALA A 125 -28.34 21.55 57.33
CA ALA A 125 -29.22 21.75 56.18
C ALA A 125 -28.61 22.69 55.13
N TYR A 126 -27.92 23.75 55.56
CA TYR A 126 -27.23 24.68 54.68
C TYR A 126 -26.09 23.99 53.93
N ASN A 127 -25.23 23.25 54.64
CA ASN A 127 -24.11 22.54 54.03
C ASN A 127 -24.59 21.48 53.03
N ALA A 128 -25.66 20.76 53.37
CA ALA A 128 -26.28 19.80 52.45
C ALA A 128 -26.83 20.46 51.17
N ASP A 129 -27.41 21.66 51.26
CA ASP A 129 -27.86 22.43 50.09
C ASP A 129 -26.69 22.92 49.23
N VAL A 130 -25.61 23.42 49.86
CA VAL A 130 -24.37 23.81 49.17
C VAL A 130 -23.76 22.63 48.41
N ASP A 131 -23.60 21.49 49.08
CA ASP A 131 -23.07 20.26 48.47
C ASP A 131 -23.95 19.74 47.33
N ALA A 132 -25.27 19.75 47.52
CA ALA A 132 -26.19 19.26 46.50
C ALA A 132 -26.20 20.18 45.26
N LYS A 133 -26.06 21.50 45.42
CA LYS A 133 -25.90 22.44 44.30
C LYS A 133 -24.59 22.25 43.56
N ALA A 134 -23.49 22.03 44.28
CA ALA A 134 -22.19 21.72 43.67
C ALA A 134 -22.26 20.40 42.88
N ALA A 135 -22.87 19.35 43.46
CA ALA A 135 -23.08 18.07 42.80
C ALA A 135 -23.98 18.17 41.56
N LYS A 136 -25.05 18.97 41.62
CA LYS A 136 -25.90 19.26 40.46
C LYS A 136 -25.10 19.93 39.34
N THR A 137 -24.32 20.95 39.66
CA THR A 137 -23.50 21.68 38.68
C THR A 137 -22.49 20.74 38.00
N ALA A 138 -21.81 19.89 38.78
CA ALA A 138 -20.87 18.91 38.24
C ALA A 138 -21.56 17.87 37.34
N ALA A 139 -22.74 17.38 37.73
CA ALA A 139 -23.50 16.41 36.93
C ALA A 139 -24.04 17.01 35.62
N GLU A 140 -24.46 18.28 35.63
CA GLU A 140 -24.85 19.02 34.43
C GLU A 140 -23.67 19.24 33.47
N GLN A 141 -22.49 19.57 34.02
CA GLN A 141 -21.26 19.70 33.22
C GLN A 141 -20.87 18.36 32.58
N ASP A 142 -20.87 17.26 33.32
CA ASP A 142 -20.55 15.93 32.77
C ASP A 142 -21.57 15.54 31.68
N LYS A 143 -22.87 15.75 31.93
CA LYS A 143 -23.91 15.53 30.91
C LYS A 143 -23.63 16.29 29.62
N ASN A 144 -23.24 17.57 29.70
CA ASN A 144 -22.93 18.40 28.52
C ASN A 144 -21.69 17.91 27.77
N VAL A 145 -20.65 17.48 28.49
CA VAL A 145 -19.45 16.86 27.90
C VAL A 145 -19.82 15.57 27.16
N LYS A 146 -20.59 14.68 27.79
CA LYS A 146 -21.03 13.42 27.15
C LYS A 146 -21.97 13.66 25.96
N ALA A 147 -22.85 14.65 26.03
CA ALA A 147 -23.72 15.03 24.91
C ALA A 147 -22.92 15.46 23.67
N THR A 148 -21.86 16.24 23.89
CA THR A 148 -20.96 16.69 22.81
C THR A 148 -20.22 15.50 22.18
N ALA A 149 -19.72 14.57 23.00
CA ALA A 149 -19.07 13.36 22.52
C ALA A 149 -20.02 12.44 21.73
N TYR A 150 -21.27 12.28 22.20
CA TYR A 150 -22.30 11.53 21.49
C TYR A 150 -22.62 12.14 20.12
N LEU A 151 -22.82 13.47 20.05
CA LEU A 151 -23.10 14.16 18.79
C LEU A 151 -21.93 14.03 17.79
N ALA A 152 -20.69 14.12 18.28
CA ALA A 152 -19.51 13.91 17.44
C ALA A 152 -19.45 12.49 16.88
N ALA A 153 -19.74 11.47 17.70
CA ALA A 153 -19.80 10.08 17.27
C ALA A 153 -20.92 9.83 16.24
N GLU A 154 -22.08 10.46 16.43
CA GLU A 154 -23.21 10.37 15.49
C GLU A 154 -22.84 10.96 14.12
N GLN A 155 -22.20 12.13 14.09
CA GLN A 155 -21.73 12.75 12.85
C GLN A 155 -20.65 11.91 12.15
N ALA A 156 -19.71 11.32 12.92
CA ALA A 156 -18.68 10.46 12.37
C ALA A 156 -19.27 9.19 11.74
N TYR A 157 -20.24 8.55 12.41
CA TYR A 157 -20.95 7.40 11.88
C TYR A 157 -21.78 7.73 10.64
N ALA A 158 -22.47 8.88 10.63
CA ALA A 158 -23.30 9.32 9.51
C ALA A 158 -22.47 9.68 8.25
N LYS A 159 -21.26 10.23 8.43
CA LYS A 159 -20.34 10.56 7.34
C LYS A 159 -19.52 9.36 6.84
N ALA A 160 -19.57 8.23 7.54
CA ALA A 160 -18.80 7.05 7.17
C ALA A 160 -19.32 6.48 5.84
N PRO A 161 -18.46 6.34 4.80
CA PRO A 161 -18.86 5.73 3.55
C PRO A 161 -19.35 4.31 3.82
N GLU A 162 -20.40 3.89 3.11
CA GLU A 162 -20.84 2.51 3.21
C GLU A 162 -19.70 1.57 2.80
N PRO A 163 -19.49 0.47 3.54
CA PRO A 163 -18.51 -0.53 3.14
C PRO A 163 -18.84 -0.96 1.71
N LYS A 164 -17.88 -0.76 0.80
CA LYS A 164 -18.04 -1.15 -0.60
C LYS A 164 -18.40 -2.63 -0.62
N ALA A 165 -19.57 -2.95 -1.16
CA ALA A 165 -20.03 -4.34 -1.23
C ALA A 165 -18.93 -5.21 -1.85
N ALA A 166 -18.70 -6.39 -1.29
CA ALA A 166 -17.83 -7.37 -1.91
C ALA A 166 -18.27 -7.57 -3.36
N PRO A 167 -17.34 -7.68 -4.33
CA PRO A 167 -17.71 -7.86 -5.72
C PRO A 167 -18.61 -9.09 -5.83
N SER A 168 -19.74 -8.93 -6.51
CA SER A 168 -20.63 -10.04 -6.85
C SER A 168 -19.86 -11.11 -7.63
N ASP A 169 -20.35 -12.34 -7.61
CA ASP A 169 -19.70 -13.42 -8.36
C ASP A 169 -19.68 -13.14 -9.87
N ASP A 170 -20.71 -12.46 -10.39
CA ASP A 170 -20.74 -12.00 -11.78
C ASP A 170 -19.64 -10.96 -12.08
N GLN A 171 -19.37 -10.04 -11.15
CA GLN A 171 -18.26 -9.09 -11.29
C GLN A 171 -16.89 -9.80 -11.23
N LYS A 172 -16.73 -10.82 -10.40
CA LYS A 172 -15.50 -11.63 -10.34
C LYS A 172 -15.29 -12.39 -11.66
N LYS A 173 -16.35 -13.04 -12.17
CA LYS A 173 -16.33 -13.74 -13.46
C LYS A 173 -16.01 -12.80 -14.62
N ALA A 174 -16.63 -11.62 -14.68
CA ALA A 174 -16.37 -10.63 -15.71
C ALA A 174 -14.90 -10.17 -15.71
N LYS A 175 -14.34 -9.87 -14.53
CA LYS A 175 -12.91 -9.54 -14.39
C LYS A 175 -11.99 -10.67 -14.81
N ALA A 176 -12.33 -11.92 -14.47
CA ALA A 176 -11.55 -13.08 -14.89
C ALA A 176 -11.57 -13.25 -16.42
N VAL A 177 -12.71 -13.03 -17.08
CA VAL A 177 -12.79 -13.04 -18.56
C VAL A 177 -11.91 -11.94 -19.17
N GLU A 178 -11.93 -10.72 -18.62
CA GLU A 178 -11.04 -9.64 -19.09
C GLU A 178 -9.56 -9.97 -18.89
N ALA A 179 -9.20 -10.60 -17.77
CA ALA A 179 -7.85 -11.04 -17.50
C ALA A 179 -7.37 -12.07 -18.54
N VAL A 180 -8.22 -13.04 -18.91
CA VAL A 180 -7.92 -14.02 -19.97
C VAL A 180 -7.73 -13.33 -21.32
N LYS A 181 -8.61 -12.40 -21.70
CA LYS A 181 -8.48 -11.63 -22.96
C LYS A 181 -7.19 -10.82 -23.02
N THR A 182 -6.84 -10.16 -21.92
CA THR A 182 -5.60 -9.38 -21.82
C THR A 182 -4.37 -10.29 -21.92
N ALA A 183 -4.38 -11.42 -21.20
CA ALA A 183 -3.30 -12.39 -21.27
C ALA A 183 -3.15 -13.00 -22.67
N LYS A 184 -4.26 -13.21 -23.39
CA LYS A 184 -4.25 -13.68 -24.78
C LYS A 184 -3.60 -12.67 -25.72
N LEU A 185 -3.93 -11.39 -25.60
CA LEU A 185 -3.32 -10.34 -26.42
C LEU A 185 -1.79 -10.31 -26.23
N HIS A 186 -1.33 -10.35 -24.98
CA HIS A 186 0.11 -10.42 -24.70
C HIS A 186 0.78 -11.70 -25.21
N LEU A 187 0.07 -12.82 -25.20
CA LEU A 187 0.56 -14.07 -25.78
C LEU A 187 0.71 -13.96 -27.31
N ASP A 188 -0.27 -13.37 -27.99
CA ASP A 188 -0.23 -13.17 -29.43
C ASP A 188 0.90 -12.21 -29.84
N ASP A 189 1.07 -11.11 -29.12
CA ASP A 189 2.18 -10.17 -29.34
C ASP A 189 3.53 -10.85 -29.13
N ALA A 190 3.67 -11.65 -28.07
CA ALA A 190 4.90 -12.39 -27.79
C ALA A 190 5.17 -13.47 -28.84
N PHE A 191 4.13 -14.12 -29.37
CA PHE A 191 4.26 -15.10 -30.43
C PHE A 191 4.70 -14.44 -31.75
N ALA A 192 4.10 -13.30 -32.12
CA ALA A 192 4.49 -12.55 -33.31
C ALA A 192 5.96 -12.09 -33.24
N ALA A 193 6.40 -11.61 -32.06
CA ALA A 193 7.80 -11.27 -31.82
C ALA A 193 8.72 -12.49 -31.96
N TYR A 194 8.35 -13.62 -31.36
CA TYR A 194 9.10 -14.88 -31.51
C TYR A 194 9.21 -15.31 -32.98
N THR A 195 8.11 -15.34 -33.73
CA THR A 195 8.11 -15.76 -35.14
C THR A 195 9.03 -14.88 -35.97
N LYS A 196 9.00 -13.57 -35.74
CA LYS A 196 9.89 -12.63 -36.42
C LYS A 196 11.37 -12.87 -36.07
N ASP A 197 11.70 -12.88 -34.78
CA ASP A 197 13.09 -12.99 -34.32
C ASP A 197 13.70 -14.35 -34.70
N TYR A 198 12.91 -15.43 -34.67
CA TYR A 198 13.35 -16.76 -35.08
C TYR A 198 13.64 -16.81 -36.60
N ALA A 199 12.82 -16.16 -37.43
CA ALA A 199 13.09 -16.05 -38.86
C ALA A 199 14.37 -15.23 -39.16
N GLU A 200 14.64 -14.18 -38.37
CA GLU A 200 15.89 -13.42 -38.46
C GLU A 200 17.11 -14.27 -38.06
N TYR A 201 16.99 -15.08 -37.00
CA TYR A 201 18.01 -16.05 -36.58
C TYR A 201 18.32 -17.07 -37.69
N GLU A 202 17.31 -17.71 -38.28
CA GLU A 202 17.51 -18.69 -39.36
C GLU A 202 18.19 -18.07 -40.58
N LYS A 203 17.82 -16.83 -40.94
CA LYS A 203 18.48 -16.09 -42.02
C LYS A 203 19.95 -15.77 -41.70
N ALA A 204 20.24 -15.37 -40.47
CA ALA A 204 21.61 -15.08 -40.03
C ALA A 204 22.46 -16.36 -39.98
N LYS A 205 21.89 -17.49 -39.51
CA LYS A 205 22.50 -18.82 -39.52
C LYS A 205 22.91 -19.24 -40.94
N ALA A 206 22.00 -19.12 -41.90
CA ALA A 206 22.27 -19.43 -43.30
C ALA A 206 23.35 -18.50 -43.91
N THR A 207 23.31 -17.21 -43.55
CA THR A 207 24.31 -16.23 -44.01
C THR A 207 25.71 -16.57 -43.49
N LEU A 208 25.83 -16.87 -42.19
CA LEU A 208 27.10 -17.29 -41.59
C LEU A 208 27.65 -18.56 -42.24
N ALA A 209 26.79 -19.57 -42.45
CA ALA A 209 27.19 -20.80 -43.14
C ALA A 209 27.78 -20.52 -44.54
N GLY A 210 27.14 -19.63 -45.30
CA GLY A 210 27.65 -19.20 -46.62
C GLY A 210 29.00 -18.47 -46.55
N LYS A 211 29.21 -17.62 -45.53
CA LYS A 211 30.48 -16.89 -45.35
C LYS A 211 31.61 -17.80 -44.90
N VAL A 212 31.34 -18.74 -43.99
CA VAL A 212 32.30 -19.78 -43.58
C VAL A 212 32.76 -20.59 -44.79
N ALA A 213 31.83 -21.05 -45.63
CA ALA A 213 32.18 -21.79 -46.85
C ALA A 213 33.01 -20.94 -47.84
N ALA A 214 32.71 -19.64 -47.97
CA ALA A 214 33.49 -18.73 -48.82
C ALA A 214 34.91 -18.49 -48.28
N GLN A 215 35.08 -18.41 -46.96
CA GLN A 215 36.39 -18.30 -46.32
C GLN A 215 37.23 -19.57 -46.54
N GLU A 216 36.65 -20.75 -46.34
CA GLU A 216 37.33 -22.03 -46.61
C GLU A 216 37.78 -22.13 -48.09
N ALA A 217 36.92 -21.71 -49.02
CA ALA A 217 37.26 -21.69 -50.44
C ALA A 217 38.40 -20.71 -50.76
N ALA A 218 38.40 -19.51 -50.14
CA ALA A 218 39.46 -18.52 -50.31
C ALA A 218 40.80 -19.03 -49.76
N GLN A 219 40.80 -19.68 -48.59
CA GLN A 219 42.00 -20.27 -47.98
C GLN A 219 42.57 -21.40 -48.88
N LYS A 220 41.69 -22.24 -49.45
CA LYS A 220 42.12 -23.28 -50.40
C LYS A 220 42.75 -22.68 -51.66
N ALA A 221 42.19 -21.58 -52.18
CA ALA A 221 42.73 -20.88 -53.34
C ALA A 221 44.08 -20.21 -53.05
N LEU A 222 44.25 -19.63 -51.86
CA LEU A 222 45.54 -19.11 -51.39
C LEU A 222 46.59 -20.21 -51.33
N LYS A 223 46.25 -21.35 -50.72
CA LYS A 223 47.16 -22.49 -50.67
C LYS A 223 47.57 -22.97 -52.06
N ALA A 224 46.63 -23.09 -53.00
CA ALA A 224 46.94 -23.47 -54.37
C ALA A 224 47.87 -22.46 -55.08
N ALA A 225 47.68 -21.17 -54.84
CA ALA A 225 48.56 -20.13 -55.39
C ALA A 225 49.97 -20.18 -54.77
N GLN A 226 50.07 -20.45 -53.47
CA GLN A 226 51.34 -20.63 -52.76
C GLN A 226 52.09 -21.87 -53.26
N ASP A 227 51.40 -23.01 -53.35
CA ASP A 227 51.97 -24.27 -53.86
C ASP A 227 52.49 -24.09 -55.30
N ALA A 228 51.78 -23.32 -56.16
CA ALA A 228 52.22 -23.02 -57.52
C ALA A 228 53.48 -22.13 -57.57
N LEU A 229 53.57 -21.13 -56.69
CA LEU A 229 54.77 -20.28 -56.56
C LEU A 229 55.97 -21.08 -56.03
N GLU A 230 55.75 -21.98 -55.08
CA GLU A 230 56.79 -22.87 -54.55
C GLU A 230 57.30 -23.84 -55.62
N ALA A 231 56.39 -24.47 -56.37
CA ALA A 231 56.75 -25.34 -57.48
C ALA A 231 57.59 -24.61 -58.55
N TYR A 232 57.28 -23.34 -58.84
CA TYR A 232 58.09 -22.52 -59.74
C TYR A 232 59.51 -22.31 -59.19
N LYS A 233 59.65 -21.93 -57.90
CA LYS A 233 60.96 -21.70 -57.25
C LYS A 233 61.86 -22.93 -57.28
N VAL A 234 61.30 -24.14 -57.20
CA VAL A 234 62.05 -25.40 -57.22
C VAL A 234 62.41 -25.86 -58.65
N SER A 235 61.75 -25.32 -59.68
CA SER A 235 61.87 -25.80 -61.07
C SER A 235 63.13 -25.38 -61.85
N ALA A 236 64.04 -24.61 -61.23
CA ALA A 236 65.24 -24.03 -61.86
C ALA A 236 64.99 -23.19 -63.14
N LYS A 237 63.76 -22.72 -63.36
CA LYS A 237 63.38 -21.83 -64.47
C LYS A 237 63.76 -20.39 -64.15
N ASP A 238 64.31 -19.70 -65.15
CA ASP A 238 64.65 -18.27 -65.08
C ASP A 238 63.69 -17.44 -65.94
N ASP A 239 62.41 -17.36 -65.50
CA ASP A 239 61.36 -16.57 -66.13
C ASP A 239 60.78 -15.56 -65.13
N SER A 240 61.38 -14.38 -65.10
CA SER A 240 61.02 -13.29 -64.18
C SER A 240 59.56 -12.84 -64.33
N ALA A 241 58.99 -12.90 -65.53
CA ALA A 241 57.60 -12.51 -65.78
C ALA A 241 56.62 -13.54 -65.19
N LEU A 242 56.92 -14.83 -65.29
CA LEU A 242 56.12 -15.89 -64.66
C LEU A 242 56.22 -15.81 -63.13
N ALA A 243 57.42 -15.56 -62.58
CA ALA A 243 57.62 -15.39 -61.14
C ALA A 243 56.75 -14.26 -60.57
N GLN A 244 56.73 -13.10 -61.25
CA GLN A 244 55.93 -11.95 -60.84
C GLN A 244 54.42 -12.25 -60.92
N ARG A 245 53.95 -12.90 -61.98
CA ARG A 245 52.52 -13.28 -62.11
C ARG A 245 52.05 -14.21 -61.00
N LEU A 246 52.89 -15.16 -60.58
CA LEU A 246 52.59 -16.09 -59.48
C LEU A 246 52.60 -15.37 -58.13
N ALA A 247 53.57 -14.47 -57.88
CA ALA A 247 53.57 -13.63 -56.69
C ALA A 247 52.31 -12.74 -56.60
N ASP A 248 51.91 -12.11 -57.72
CA ASP A 248 50.68 -11.33 -57.78
C ASP A 248 49.43 -12.21 -57.57
N ALA A 249 49.45 -13.47 -58.02
CA ALA A 249 48.36 -14.41 -57.79
C ALA A 249 48.21 -14.77 -56.31
N VAL A 250 49.32 -14.96 -55.58
CA VAL A 250 49.33 -15.13 -54.12
C VAL A 250 48.78 -13.88 -53.44
N ALA A 251 49.25 -12.68 -53.81
CA ALA A 251 48.79 -11.43 -53.23
C ALA A 251 47.28 -11.21 -53.44
N ARG A 252 46.76 -11.47 -54.65
CA ARG A 252 45.32 -11.41 -54.93
C ARG A 252 44.51 -12.46 -54.17
N ALA A 253 45.06 -13.67 -53.98
CA ALA A 253 44.39 -14.71 -53.21
C ALA A 253 44.36 -14.36 -51.70
N GLN A 254 45.44 -13.78 -51.17
CA GLN A 254 45.50 -13.29 -49.79
C GLN A 254 44.45 -12.20 -49.56
N ALA A 255 44.35 -11.21 -50.45
CA ALA A 255 43.33 -10.17 -50.34
C ALA A 255 41.89 -10.72 -50.32
N LYS A 256 41.63 -11.83 -51.03
CA LYS A 256 40.33 -12.53 -50.98
C LYS A 256 40.10 -13.24 -49.64
N VAL A 257 41.15 -13.81 -49.04
CA VAL A 257 41.08 -14.39 -47.69
C VAL A 257 40.77 -13.29 -46.68
N ASP A 258 41.49 -12.18 -46.70
CA ASP A 258 41.29 -11.07 -45.76
C ASP A 258 39.85 -10.51 -45.85
N PHE A 259 39.33 -10.35 -47.06
CA PHE A 259 37.95 -9.95 -47.28
C PHE A 259 36.94 -10.99 -46.76
N ALA A 260 37.15 -12.28 -47.05
CA ALA A 260 36.26 -13.34 -46.59
C ALA A 260 36.25 -13.45 -45.05
N VAL A 261 37.41 -13.31 -44.40
CA VAL A 261 37.55 -13.27 -42.95
C VAL A 261 36.75 -12.11 -42.35
N ALA A 262 36.89 -10.90 -42.90
CA ALA A 262 36.15 -9.73 -42.42
C ALA A 262 34.63 -9.91 -42.54
N GLU A 263 34.17 -10.48 -43.66
CA GLU A 263 32.74 -10.76 -43.88
C GLU A 263 32.20 -11.89 -42.98
N THR A 264 33.00 -12.93 -42.70
CA THR A 264 32.65 -13.99 -41.74
C THR A 264 32.55 -13.44 -40.32
N ALA A 265 33.47 -12.55 -39.92
CA ALA A 265 33.43 -11.91 -38.60
C ALA A 265 32.16 -11.06 -38.44
N LYS A 266 31.78 -10.29 -39.46
CA LYS A 266 30.53 -9.53 -39.48
C LYS A 266 29.30 -10.45 -39.40
N ALA A 267 29.26 -11.50 -40.21
CA ALA A 267 28.15 -12.46 -40.21
C ALA A 267 28.03 -13.22 -38.87
N THR A 268 29.14 -13.47 -38.19
CA THR A 268 29.11 -14.10 -36.85
C THR A 268 28.48 -13.18 -35.82
N LYS A 269 28.83 -11.89 -35.84
CA LYS A 269 28.19 -10.90 -34.97
C LYS A 269 26.69 -10.80 -35.23
N ASP A 270 26.28 -10.73 -36.49
CA ASP A 270 24.85 -10.68 -36.86
C ASP A 270 24.11 -11.95 -36.41
N TYR A 271 24.74 -13.13 -36.53
CA TYR A 271 24.21 -14.40 -36.03
C TYR A 271 24.06 -14.41 -34.51
N ASP A 272 25.07 -14.00 -33.76
CA ASP A 272 25.02 -13.98 -32.29
C ASP A 272 23.94 -13.03 -31.77
N GLU A 273 23.82 -11.84 -32.38
CA GLU A 273 22.77 -10.87 -32.06
C GLU A 273 21.36 -11.42 -32.37
N ALA A 274 21.18 -12.08 -33.52
CA ALA A 274 19.90 -12.68 -33.89
C ALA A 274 19.54 -13.88 -32.98
N LYS A 275 20.52 -14.74 -32.65
CA LYS A 275 20.36 -15.85 -31.70
C LYS A 275 19.92 -15.34 -30.33
N ALA A 276 20.56 -14.29 -29.82
CA ALA A 276 20.20 -13.68 -28.53
C ALA A 276 18.76 -13.13 -28.53
N LYS A 277 18.32 -12.47 -29.60
CA LYS A 277 16.94 -11.99 -29.75
C LYS A 277 15.93 -13.14 -29.77
N ALA A 278 16.20 -14.19 -30.56
CA ALA A 278 15.32 -15.34 -30.67
C ALA A 278 15.20 -16.13 -29.35
N VAL A 279 16.30 -16.25 -28.58
CA VAL A 279 16.26 -16.80 -27.20
C VAL A 279 15.38 -15.93 -26.29
N ALA A 280 15.57 -14.60 -26.33
CA ALA A 280 14.82 -13.69 -25.48
C ALA A 280 13.31 -13.67 -25.80
N SER A 281 12.93 -13.70 -27.07
CA SER A 281 11.53 -13.76 -27.48
C SER A 281 10.88 -15.11 -27.18
N THR A 282 11.63 -16.22 -27.30
CA THR A 282 11.19 -17.55 -26.84
C THR A 282 10.83 -17.54 -25.35
N ALA A 283 11.69 -16.95 -24.51
CA ALA A 283 11.43 -16.81 -23.08
C ALA A 283 10.19 -15.93 -22.80
N LYS A 284 10.02 -14.82 -23.52
CA LYS A 284 8.84 -13.94 -23.41
C LYS A 284 7.55 -14.66 -23.78
N TYR A 285 7.54 -15.43 -24.86
CA TYR A 285 6.39 -16.24 -25.26
C TYR A 285 6.04 -17.26 -24.18
N ASN A 286 7.01 -18.02 -23.67
CA ASN A 286 6.77 -19.03 -22.63
C ASN A 286 6.24 -18.42 -21.32
N ALA A 287 6.73 -17.23 -20.95
CA ALA A 287 6.22 -16.47 -19.81
C ALA A 287 4.78 -15.97 -20.03
N ALA A 288 4.47 -15.46 -21.23
CA ALA A 288 3.11 -15.04 -21.59
C ALA A 288 2.13 -16.23 -21.61
N LEU A 289 2.57 -17.38 -22.13
CA LEU A 289 1.79 -18.62 -22.15
C LEU A 289 1.44 -19.09 -20.75
N THR A 290 2.38 -18.99 -19.80
CA THR A 290 2.16 -19.33 -18.40
C THR A 290 1.10 -18.41 -17.77
N LYS A 291 1.17 -17.09 -18.00
CA LYS A 291 0.18 -16.13 -17.51
C LYS A 291 -1.21 -16.39 -18.11
N TYR A 292 -1.27 -16.68 -19.40
CA TYR A 292 -2.52 -17.06 -20.07
C TYR A 292 -3.14 -18.31 -19.43
N LYS A 293 -2.36 -19.39 -19.23
CA LYS A 293 -2.82 -20.62 -18.57
C LYS A 293 -3.35 -20.35 -17.15
N ALA A 294 -2.65 -19.51 -16.39
CA ALA A 294 -3.08 -19.15 -15.04
C ALA A 294 -4.41 -18.37 -15.05
N ALA A 295 -4.54 -17.35 -15.91
CA ALA A 295 -5.76 -16.58 -16.04
C ALA A 295 -6.95 -17.45 -16.51
N TYR A 296 -6.69 -18.35 -17.46
CA TYR A 296 -7.70 -19.28 -17.97
C TYR A 296 -8.20 -20.22 -16.86
N ASN A 297 -7.27 -20.85 -16.13
CA ASN A 297 -7.62 -21.74 -15.03
C ASN A 297 -8.38 -21.01 -13.91
N ASP A 298 -8.03 -19.76 -13.60
CA ASP A 298 -8.76 -18.96 -12.61
C ASP A 298 -10.19 -18.64 -13.07
N ALA A 299 -10.37 -18.26 -14.34
CA ALA A 299 -11.71 -18.06 -14.91
C ALA A 299 -12.57 -19.32 -14.85
N VAL A 300 -12.00 -20.49 -15.21
CA VAL A 300 -12.69 -21.78 -15.13
C VAL A 300 -13.05 -22.12 -13.68
N ARG A 301 -12.13 -21.90 -12.73
CA ARG A 301 -12.36 -22.12 -11.29
C ARG A 301 -13.49 -21.23 -10.75
N LEU A 302 -13.64 -20.03 -11.30
CA LEU A 302 -14.74 -19.11 -10.97
C LEU A 302 -16.06 -19.47 -11.68
N GLY A 303 -16.13 -20.57 -12.43
CA GLY A 303 -17.33 -21.05 -13.11
C GLY A 303 -17.64 -20.31 -14.40
N VAL A 304 -16.65 -19.67 -15.04
CA VAL A 304 -16.79 -19.16 -16.40
C VAL A 304 -16.79 -20.34 -17.38
N ASN A 305 -17.74 -20.35 -18.33
CA ASN A 305 -17.77 -21.37 -19.38
C ASN A 305 -16.49 -21.31 -20.25
N PRO A 306 -15.69 -22.37 -20.34
CA PRO A 306 -14.51 -22.42 -21.19
C PRO A 306 -14.75 -22.04 -22.66
N ALA A 307 -15.94 -22.35 -23.20
CA ALA A 307 -16.28 -22.10 -24.60
C ALA A 307 -16.38 -20.61 -24.97
N VAL A 308 -16.51 -19.71 -23.98
CA VAL A 308 -16.54 -18.26 -24.22
C VAL A 308 -15.17 -17.59 -24.02
N LEU A 309 -14.17 -18.35 -23.57
CA LEU A 309 -12.81 -17.86 -23.41
C LEU A 309 -12.05 -17.95 -24.73
N PRO A 310 -11.16 -16.99 -25.03
CA PRO A 310 -10.40 -17.00 -26.27
C PRO A 310 -9.52 -18.25 -26.36
N ALA A 311 -9.61 -19.02 -27.44
CA ALA A 311 -8.80 -20.21 -27.66
C ALA A 311 -7.35 -19.87 -28.03
N VAL A 312 -6.43 -20.81 -27.79
CA VAL A 312 -5.02 -20.74 -28.22
C VAL A 312 -4.68 -21.95 -29.09
N VAL A 313 -3.91 -21.69 -30.14
CA VAL A 313 -3.55 -22.69 -31.17
C VAL A 313 -2.42 -23.61 -30.71
N THR A 314 -1.53 -23.13 -29.85
CA THR A 314 -0.39 -23.88 -29.30
C THR A 314 -0.39 -23.78 -27.77
N SER A 315 -0.66 -24.90 -27.10
CA SER A 315 -0.64 -24.99 -25.62
C SER A 315 0.75 -25.26 -25.05
N ASP A 316 1.71 -25.61 -25.91
CA ASP A 316 3.00 -26.13 -25.48
C ASP A 316 4.07 -25.03 -25.47
N PRO A 317 4.98 -25.06 -24.48
CA PRO A 317 6.11 -24.15 -24.45
C PRO A 317 7.06 -24.42 -25.61
N LEU A 318 7.64 -23.37 -26.16
CA LEU A 318 8.66 -23.47 -27.20
C LEU A 318 9.98 -23.93 -26.58
N ALA A 319 10.61 -24.92 -27.23
CA ALA A 319 11.93 -25.40 -26.85
C ALA A 319 13.01 -24.41 -27.33
N PRO A 320 13.99 -24.05 -26.48
CA PRO A 320 15.07 -23.14 -26.86
C PRO A 320 16.19 -23.89 -27.61
N ASN A 321 15.86 -24.58 -28.71
CA ASN A 321 16.87 -25.31 -29.48
C ASN A 321 17.45 -24.40 -30.58
N PHE A 322 18.68 -23.92 -30.37
CA PHE A 322 19.42 -23.05 -31.27
C PHE A 322 20.76 -23.68 -31.63
N GLU A 323 20.78 -24.45 -32.70
CA GLU A 323 21.98 -25.16 -33.16
C GLU A 323 23.05 -24.20 -33.67
N ASP A 324 24.32 -24.57 -33.44
CA ASP A 324 25.46 -23.82 -33.92
C ASP A 324 25.76 -24.10 -35.40
N VAL A 325 26.40 -23.13 -36.07
CA VAL A 325 26.81 -23.26 -37.47
C VAL A 325 28.10 -24.10 -37.55
N PRO A 326 28.09 -25.26 -38.24
CA PRO A 326 29.29 -26.07 -38.42
C PRO A 326 30.43 -25.26 -39.05
N GLY A 327 31.65 -25.43 -38.53
CA GLY A 327 32.84 -24.76 -39.05
C GLY A 327 33.02 -23.29 -38.63
N ALA A 328 32.00 -22.62 -38.08
CA ALA A 328 32.10 -21.22 -37.68
C ALA A 328 33.18 -20.96 -36.61
N THR A 329 33.23 -21.79 -35.56
CA THR A 329 34.26 -21.69 -34.51
C THR A 329 35.68 -21.88 -35.05
N LYS A 330 35.84 -22.74 -36.06
CA LYS A 330 37.13 -22.98 -36.70
C LYS A 330 37.52 -21.77 -37.57
N ALA A 331 36.60 -21.29 -38.40
CA ALA A 331 36.83 -20.13 -39.26
C ALA A 331 37.24 -18.87 -38.48
N MET A 332 36.69 -18.66 -37.29
CA MET A 332 37.08 -17.55 -36.41
C MET A 332 38.46 -17.75 -35.75
N LYS A 333 38.85 -18.99 -35.45
CA LYS A 333 40.20 -19.30 -34.93
C LYS A 333 41.28 -19.16 -36.00
N ASP A 334 40.99 -19.59 -37.23
CA ASP A 334 41.91 -19.50 -38.36
C ASP A 334 42.11 -18.04 -38.83
N ALA A 335 41.29 -17.10 -38.32
CA ALA A 335 41.35 -15.67 -38.57
C ALA A 335 42.10 -14.85 -37.50
N ALA A 336 42.38 -15.45 -36.32
CA ALA A 336 43.02 -14.81 -35.17
C ALA A 336 44.53 -15.10 -35.14
#